data_AF-A0A539D2Q4-F1
#
_entry.id   AF-A0A539D2Q4-F1
#
_cell.length_a   1.000
_cell.length_b   1.000
_cell.length_c   1.000
_cell.angle_alpha   90.00
_cell.angle_beta   90.00
_cell.angle_gamma   90.00
#
_symmetry.space_group_name_H-M   'P 1'
#
loop_
_entity.id
_entity.type
_entity.pdbx_description
1 polymer ?
#
loop_
_entity_poly.entity_id
_entity_poly.type
_entity_poly.pdbx_seq_one_letter_code
_entity_poly.pdbx_strand_id
1 'polypeptide(L)' 'MLAIIFFSFLLLLGQTGTAAGGTITGRVVFRGELPVLPQIQARKDRGVCGETTPFEALTVSTANRGVQQAVVFLEGVAR' A
#
# COMPACT_ATOMS: atom_id res chain seq x y z
N MET A 1 32.82 13.79 -37.13
CA MET A 1 32.68 14.12 -35.69
C MET A 1 31.40 14.89 -35.38
N LEU A 2 31.04 15.96 -36.10
CA LEU A 2 29.84 16.77 -35.81
C LEU A 2 28.50 15.98 -35.89
N ALA A 3 28.37 15.03 -36.82
CA ALA A 3 27.15 14.24 -37.02
C ALA A 3 26.85 13.25 -35.88
N ILE A 4 27.89 12.75 -35.19
CA ILE A 4 27.74 11.79 -34.08
C ILE A 4 27.25 12.52 -32.82
N ILE A 5 27.68 13.78 -32.62
CA ILE A 5 27.24 14.62 -31.50
C ILE A 5 25.75 14.98 -31.66
N PHE A 6 25.29 15.26 -32.87
CA PHE A 6 23.88 15.58 -33.15
C PHE A 6 22.95 14.38 -32.92
N PHE A 7 23.40 13.17 -33.28
CA PHE A 7 22.64 11.93 -33.07
C PHE A 7 22.53 11.55 -31.57
N SER A 8 23.60 11.75 -30.79
CA SER A 8 23.55 11.58 -29.34
C SER A 8 22.68 12.62 -28.62
N PHE A 9 22.60 13.85 -29.14
CA PHE A 9 21.76 14.90 -28.55
C PHE A 9 20.26 14.64 -28.81
N LEU A 10 19.90 14.01 -29.93
CA LEU A 10 18.52 13.63 -30.24
C LEU A 10 17.97 12.54 -29.30
N LEU A 11 18.83 11.63 -28.83
CA LEU A 11 18.44 10.55 -27.90
C LEU A 11 18.12 11.03 -26.48
N LEU A 12 18.60 12.22 -26.08
CA LEU A 12 18.28 12.81 -24.77
C LEU A 12 16.92 13.53 -24.72
N LEU A 13 16.32 13.87 -25.86
CA LEU A 13 15.04 14.57 -25.93
C LEU A 13 13.83 13.62 -25.94
N GLY A 14 14.06 12.30 -26.01
CA GLY A 14 13.03 11.29 -26.23
C GLY A 14 12.35 10.71 -24.99
N GLN A 15 12.63 11.20 -23.78
CA GLN A 15 12.04 10.65 -22.54
C GLN A 15 11.36 11.70 -21.67
N THR A 16 10.28 12.29 -22.18
CA THR A 16 9.28 12.99 -21.35
C THR A 16 8.03 12.12 -21.17
N GLY A 17 8.26 10.86 -20.84
CA GLY A 17 7.19 9.95 -20.43
C GLY A 17 6.96 10.02 -18.93
N THR A 18 6.72 11.19 -18.34
CA THR A 18 6.08 11.20 -17.01
C THR A 18 4.65 10.76 -17.25
N ALA A 19 4.33 9.49 -16.96
CA ALA A 19 2.95 9.07 -16.87
C ALA A 19 2.20 10.12 -16.03
N ALA A 20 1.12 10.69 -16.56
CA ALA A 20 0.27 11.60 -15.82
C ALA A 20 -0.34 10.83 -14.65
N GLY A 21 0.36 10.83 -13.52
CA GLY A 21 0.00 10.11 -12.32
C GLY A 21 -0.18 11.09 -11.16
N GLY A 22 -1.09 10.78 -10.26
CA GLY A 22 -1.28 11.50 -9.01
C GLY A 22 -0.72 10.73 -7.83
N THR A 23 -0.38 11.44 -6.75
CA THR A 23 -0.08 10.84 -5.45
C THR A 23 -1.22 11.14 -4.50
N ILE A 24 -1.66 10.13 -3.74
CA ILE A 24 -2.63 10.29 -2.66
C ILE A 24 -1.92 10.04 -1.35
N THR A 25 -2.01 10.99 -0.44
CA THR A 25 -1.45 10.91 0.91
C THR A 25 -2.56 11.10 1.95
N GLY A 26 -2.44 10.42 3.08
CA GLY A 26 -3.45 10.50 4.14
C GLY A 26 -3.26 9.41 5.19
N ARG A 27 -4.23 9.33 6.11
CA ARG A 27 -4.32 8.29 7.14
C ARG A 27 -5.73 7.71 7.17
N VAL A 28 -5.82 6.39 7.18
CA VAL A 28 -7.08 5.68 7.42
C VAL A 28 -7.23 5.46 8.93
N VAL A 29 -8.33 5.96 9.51
CA VAL A 29 -8.62 5.87 10.94
C VAL A 29 -9.94 5.17 11.20
N PHE A 30 -9.96 4.25 12.17
CA PHE A 30 -11.16 3.51 12.54
C PHE A 30 -12.01 4.32 13.54
N ARG A 31 -13.25 4.64 13.16
CA ARG A 31 -14.24 5.34 13.99
C ARG A 31 -15.25 4.34 14.56
N GLY A 32 -15.73 4.59 15.78
CA GLY A 32 -16.69 3.72 16.49
C GLY A 32 -16.06 2.82 17.55
N GLU A 33 -16.75 1.78 17.96
CA GLU A 33 -16.22 0.78 18.90
C GLU A 33 -15.42 -0.29 18.13
N LEU A 34 -14.28 -0.73 18.69
CA LEU A 34 -13.49 -1.78 18.03
C LEU A 34 -14.23 -3.11 18.14
N PRO A 35 -14.43 -3.83 17.02
CA PRO A 35 -14.99 -5.17 17.09
C PRO A 35 -14.04 -6.09 17.84
N VAL A 36 -14.59 -6.97 18.67
CA VAL A 36 -13.82 -8.06 19.26
C VAL A 36 -13.55 -9.08 18.15
N LEU A 37 -12.28 -9.24 17.80
CA LEU A 37 -11.87 -10.20 16.78
C LEU A 37 -11.75 -11.60 17.40
N PRO A 38 -12.32 -12.64 16.76
CA PRO A 38 -12.21 -13.99 17.27
C PRO A 38 -10.75 -14.44 17.26
N GLN A 39 -10.36 -15.28 18.22
CA GLN A 39 -9.10 -16.01 18.12
C GLN A 39 -9.28 -17.23 17.23
N ILE A 40 -8.28 -17.54 16.41
CA ILE A 40 -8.26 -18.76 15.61
C ILE A 40 -7.30 -19.77 16.22
N GLN A 41 -7.67 -21.05 16.14
CA GLN A 41 -6.79 -22.14 16.57
C GLN A 41 -5.67 -22.33 15.56
N ALA A 42 -4.43 -22.35 16.04
CA ALA A 42 -3.28 -22.61 15.20
C ALA A 42 -3.31 -24.06 14.70
N ARG A 43 -3.40 -24.23 13.37
CA ARG A 43 -3.43 -25.56 12.72
C ARG A 43 -2.11 -26.01 12.12
N LYS A 44 -1.21 -25.07 11.77
CA LYS A 44 -0.01 -25.38 10.97
C LYS A 44 1.13 -25.90 11.84
N ASP A 45 1.64 -25.07 12.74
CA ASP A 45 2.72 -25.43 13.68
C ASP A 45 2.47 -24.73 15.01
N ARG A 46 2.06 -25.51 16.02
CA ARG A 46 1.75 -24.98 17.36
C ARG A 46 3.00 -24.69 18.19
N GLY A 47 4.14 -25.31 17.86
CA GLY A 47 5.41 -25.04 18.53
C GLY A 47 5.94 -23.64 18.23
N VAL A 48 5.60 -23.11 17.05
CA VAL A 48 5.98 -21.76 16.61
C VAL A 48 4.84 -20.74 16.82
N CYS A 49 3.61 -21.08 16.46
CA CYS A 49 2.48 -20.15 16.47
C CYS A 49 1.71 -20.09 17.80
N GLY A 50 2.01 -20.99 18.75
CA GLY A 50 1.22 -21.19 19.97
C GLY A 50 -0.09 -21.92 19.70
N GLU A 51 -0.97 -21.98 20.72
CA GLU A 51 -2.28 -22.64 20.59
C GLU A 51 -3.28 -21.79 19.81
N THR A 52 -3.30 -20.48 20.08
CA THR A 52 -4.23 -19.52 19.44
C THR A 52 -3.49 -18.35 18.84
N THR A 53 -4.03 -17.81 17.75
CA THR A 53 -3.52 -16.62 17.07
C THR A 53 -4.67 -15.62 16.90
N PRO A 54 -4.44 -14.30 17.08
CA PRO A 54 -5.45 -13.30 16.77
C PRO A 54 -5.83 -13.35 15.29
N PHE A 55 -7.12 -13.15 14.99
CA PHE A 55 -7.58 -13.01 13.62
C PHE A 55 -7.20 -11.62 13.08
N GLU A 56 -6.30 -11.57 12.11
CA GLU A 56 -5.70 -10.32 11.61
C GLU A 56 -6.54 -9.62 10.52
N ALA A 57 -7.85 -9.89 10.43
CA ALA A 57 -8.70 -9.24 9.42
C ALA A 57 -8.84 -7.73 9.61
N LEU A 58 -8.55 -7.22 10.81
CA LEU A 58 -8.55 -5.79 11.10
C LEU A 58 -7.57 -5.46 12.23
N THR A 59 -6.45 -4.84 11.89
CA THR A 59 -5.48 -4.39 12.89
C THR A 59 -5.56 -2.88 13.07
N VAL A 60 -6.03 -2.44 14.24
CA VAL A 60 -6.18 -1.02 14.58
C VAL A 60 -5.25 -0.65 15.73
N SER A 61 -4.47 0.42 15.55
CA SER A 61 -3.64 0.97 16.62
C SER A 61 -4.50 1.53 17.75
N THR A 62 -4.24 1.09 18.99
CA THR A 62 -4.90 1.66 20.18
C THR A 62 -4.46 3.09 20.48
N ALA A 63 -3.25 3.48 20.07
CA ALA A 63 -2.70 4.81 20.33
C ALA A 63 -3.31 5.92 19.46
N ASN A 64 -3.58 5.64 18.19
CA ASN A 64 -4.02 6.66 17.23
C ASN A 64 -5.19 6.24 16.33
N ARG A 65 -5.76 5.06 16.58
CA ARG A 65 -6.89 4.50 15.82
C ARG A 65 -6.58 4.26 14.34
N GLY A 66 -5.32 4.28 13.93
CA GLY A 66 -4.89 4.01 12.56
C GLY A 66 -5.10 2.56 12.18
N VAL A 67 -5.60 2.33 10.97
CA VAL A 67 -5.78 0.99 10.38
C VAL A 67 -4.47 0.57 9.71
N GLN A 68 -3.96 -0.61 10.04
CA GLN A 68 -2.83 -1.21 9.33
C GLN A 68 -3.31 -1.91 8.05
N GLN A 69 -2.47 -1.93 7.00
CA GLN A 69 -2.73 -2.63 5.74
C GLN A 69 -4.04 -2.20 5.04
N ALA A 70 -4.40 -0.92 5.16
CA ALA A 70 -5.60 -0.40 4.52
C ALA A 70 -5.48 -0.41 2.99
N VAL A 71 -6.52 -0.91 2.31
CA VAL A 71 -6.67 -0.85 0.86
C VAL A 71 -7.62 0.28 0.50
N VAL A 72 -7.22 1.14 -0.44
CA VAL A 72 -8.03 2.27 -0.91
C VAL A 72 -8.37 2.04 -2.37
N PHE A 73 -9.66 2.11 -2.70
CA PHE A 73 -10.16 2.09 -4.07
C PHE A 73 -10.51 3.51 -4.51
N LEU A 74 -10.13 3.86 -5.74
CA LEU A 74 -10.38 5.18 -6.33
C LEU A 74 -11.35 5.04 -7.48
N GLU A 75 -12.41 5.84 -7.46
CA GLU A 75 -13.43 5.87 -8.51
C GLU A 75 -13.42 7.22 -9.23
N GLY A 76 -13.83 7.22 -10.50
CA GLY A 76 -14.02 8.46 -11.27
C GLY A 76 -12.74 9.19 -11.66
N VAL A 77 -11.58 8.51 -11.67
CA VAL A 77 -10.31 9.12 -12.11
C VAL A 77 -10.35 9.30 -13.62
N ALA A 78 -10.55 10.53 -14.07
CA ALA A 78 -10.46 10.91 -15.48
C ALA A 78 -9.02 10.86 -15.99
N ARG A 79 -8.86 10.62 -17.29
CA ARG A 79 -7.57 10.48 -17.97
C ARG A 79 -7.01 11.82 -18.43
#